data_AF-A0A653JNE3-F1
#
_entry.id   AF-A0A653JNE3-F1
#
_cell.length_a   1.000
_cell.length_b   1.000
_cell.length_c   1.000
_cell.angle_alpha   90.00
_cell.angle_beta   90.00
_cell.angle_gamma   90.00
#
_symmetry.space_group_name_H-M   'P 1'
#
loop_
_entity.id
_entity.type
_entity.pdbx_description
1 polymer ?
#
loop_
_entity_poly.entity_id
_entity_poly.type
_entity_poly.pdbx_seq_one_letter_code
_entity_poly.pdbx_strand_id
1 'polypeptide(L)'
;MRIERTGPVEPLTPRVERFIREELHGQSLDDPVNSEQTRPDYACMRGLVAMELKTLEDDGEGRVENLVEQLRQRPDWPIFLGNAPMDAFIKNTDDPDGIGKLVLERVGRGITRPLQKANRQLEAHEKDHPRKNLVKILILVNEDHEAYDPHAVSYILWHAVRRRDKDGSPRFAYVDAIIYFTERHATIVENLLTFPLTVVEGNGVYDAPWKSDVLEFIQRAWIRHCGYPELSVEQPQASDFTTIDHIPEQAPLHERRRTDYRRNSYLQPLTNDQLRDRFDEIMLINTLSFLKEPPVVIPKEQTTASMERFTHMMLEMANRALPITAFAFDPRRDIAAARRLGLPESVETWILRIEAEK
;
A
#
# COMPACT_ATOMS: atom_id res chain seq x y z
N MET A 1 -12.53 5.38 -1.04
CA MET A 1 -12.69 6.07 -2.34
C MET A 1 -11.64 5.49 -3.28
N ARG A 2 -11.94 5.27 -4.57
CA ARG A 2 -10.95 4.71 -5.51
C ARG A 2 -10.34 5.85 -6.33
N ILE A 3 -9.02 5.89 -6.41
CA ILE A 3 -8.28 6.85 -7.22
C ILE A 3 -7.50 6.06 -8.25
N GLU A 4 -7.61 6.43 -9.53
CA GLU A 4 -6.96 5.72 -10.63
C GLU A 4 -6.02 6.69 -11.36
N ARG A 5 -4.86 6.19 -11.78
CA ARG A 5 -3.92 6.88 -12.68
C ARG A 5 -3.67 6.03 -13.92
N THR A 6 -3.62 6.69 -15.07
CA THR A 6 -3.20 6.11 -16.35
C THR A 6 -1.87 6.73 -16.79
N GLY A 7 -1.06 5.95 -17.50
CA GLY A 7 0.21 6.42 -18.05
C GLY A 7 1.42 6.24 -17.11
N PRO A 8 2.60 6.68 -17.55
CA PRO A 8 3.83 6.52 -16.78
C PRO A 8 3.83 7.38 -15.51
N VAL A 9 4.56 6.89 -14.52
CA VAL A 9 4.78 7.55 -13.24
C VAL A 9 6.03 8.40 -13.35
N GLU A 10 5.91 9.71 -13.14
CA GLU A 10 7.09 10.56 -13.03
C GLU A 10 7.79 10.32 -11.69
N PRO A 11 9.12 10.12 -11.67
CA PRO A 11 9.88 9.99 -10.43
C PRO A 11 9.75 11.23 -9.53
N LEU A 12 9.58 11.00 -8.23
CA LEU A 12 9.37 12.07 -7.26
C LEU A 12 10.69 12.68 -6.77
N THR A 13 11.74 11.86 -6.60
CA THR A 13 13.04 12.33 -6.12
C THR A 13 13.59 13.50 -6.93
N PRO A 14 13.65 13.48 -8.28
CA PRO A 14 14.18 14.61 -9.06
C PRO A 14 13.39 15.91 -8.87
N ARG A 15 12.09 15.83 -8.59
CA ARG A 15 11.24 17.00 -8.29
C ARG A 15 11.55 17.55 -6.90
N VAL A 16 11.74 16.68 -5.92
CA VAL A 16 12.15 17.05 -4.55
C VAL A 16 13.54 17.68 -4.55
N GLU A 17 14.50 17.13 -5.29
CA GLU A 17 15.84 17.72 -5.43
C GLU A 17 15.78 19.12 -6.06
N ARG A 18 14.96 19.30 -7.10
CA ARG A 18 14.76 20.61 -7.73
C ARG A 18 14.19 21.61 -6.73
N PHE A 19 13.17 21.24 -5.98
CA PHE A 19 12.61 22.06 -4.92
C PHE A 19 13.68 22.47 -3.88
N ILE A 20 14.49 21.53 -3.40
CA ILE A 20 15.54 21.81 -2.42
C ILE A 20 16.53 22.84 -2.99
N ARG A 21 16.96 22.68 -4.24
CA ARG A 21 17.94 23.57 -4.88
C ARG A 21 17.35 24.96 -5.16
N GLU A 22 16.15 25.03 -5.71
CA GLU A 22 15.55 26.26 -6.22
C GLU A 22 14.87 27.07 -5.12
N GLU A 23 14.00 26.45 -4.33
CA GLU A 23 13.17 27.15 -3.33
C GLU A 23 13.85 27.28 -1.97
N LEU A 24 14.65 26.29 -1.56
CA LEU A 24 15.37 26.32 -0.28
C LEU A 24 16.81 26.84 -0.41
N HIS A 25 17.23 27.16 -1.65
CA HIS A 25 18.58 27.56 -2.02
C HIS A 25 19.62 26.54 -1.52
N GLY A 26 19.30 25.25 -1.67
CA GLY A 26 20.14 24.13 -1.26
C GLY A 26 21.42 24.06 -2.07
N GLN A 27 22.56 24.04 -1.37
CA GLN A 27 23.87 23.71 -1.94
C GLN A 27 24.09 22.22 -1.76
N SER A 28 24.29 21.49 -2.86
CA SER A 28 24.70 20.08 -2.78
C SER A 28 26.09 20.00 -2.16
N LEU A 29 26.26 19.09 -1.21
CA LEU A 29 27.51 18.82 -0.53
C LEU A 29 28.22 17.57 -1.09
N ASP A 30 27.65 16.99 -2.15
CA ASP A 30 28.25 15.89 -2.90
C ASP A 30 29.53 16.38 -3.57
N ASP A 31 30.65 15.82 -3.13
CA ASP A 31 31.95 16.03 -3.75
C ASP A 31 32.31 14.76 -4.54
N PRO A 32 32.32 14.80 -5.88
CA PRO A 32 32.66 13.64 -6.70
C PRO A 32 34.10 13.14 -6.48
N VAL A 33 34.94 13.92 -5.79
CA VAL A 33 36.35 13.57 -5.50
C VAL A 33 36.50 12.79 -4.19
N ASN A 34 35.53 12.83 -3.26
CA ASN A 34 35.67 12.25 -1.93
C ASN A 34 34.36 11.62 -1.42
N SER A 35 33.90 10.56 -2.10
CA SER A 35 32.67 9.83 -1.80
C SER A 35 32.67 9.07 -0.46
N GLU A 36 33.81 9.01 0.26
CA GLU A 36 33.93 8.31 1.54
C GLU A 36 33.53 9.16 2.76
N GLN A 37 33.32 10.47 2.61
CA GLN A 37 32.92 11.30 3.75
C GLN A 37 31.41 11.24 3.98
N THR A 38 31.00 10.78 5.17
CA THR A 38 29.61 10.85 5.66
C THR A 38 29.19 12.31 5.80
N ARG A 39 28.47 12.83 4.81
CA ARG A 39 27.89 14.18 4.78
C ARG A 39 26.41 14.08 4.40
N PRO A 40 25.58 15.06 4.81
CA PRO A 40 24.25 15.26 4.27
C PRO A 40 24.34 15.74 2.83
N ASP A 41 23.31 15.44 2.06
CA ASP A 41 23.30 15.75 0.63
C ASP A 41 23.20 17.27 0.38
N TYR A 42 22.52 18.03 1.26
CA TYR A 42 22.29 19.46 1.06
C TYR A 42 22.47 20.31 2.32
N ALA A 43 23.06 21.51 2.14
CA ALA A 43 22.97 22.63 3.08
C ALA A 43 22.09 23.74 2.50
N CYS A 44 21.00 24.07 3.18
CA CYS A 44 19.99 25.02 2.71
C CYS A 44 19.95 26.28 3.59
N MET A 45 19.30 27.34 3.09
CA MET A 45 19.05 28.57 3.84
C MET A 45 20.31 29.14 4.50
N ARG A 46 21.41 29.23 3.74
CA ARG A 46 22.72 29.71 4.21
C ARG A 46 23.28 28.86 5.37
N GLY A 47 23.08 27.54 5.29
CA GLY A 47 23.54 26.56 6.27
C GLY A 47 22.75 26.54 7.58
N LEU A 48 21.54 27.11 7.59
CA LEU A 48 20.62 26.96 8.73
C LEU A 48 20.03 25.54 8.78
N VAL A 49 19.87 24.91 7.62
CA VAL A 49 19.27 23.58 7.49
C VAL A 49 20.27 22.63 6.83
N ALA A 50 20.52 21.49 7.46
CA ALA A 50 21.20 20.35 6.85
C ALA A 50 20.14 19.31 6.49
N MET A 51 20.11 18.88 5.23
CA MET A 51 19.14 17.92 4.71
C MET A 51 19.83 16.68 4.18
N GLU A 52 19.39 15.52 4.65
CA GLU A 52 19.68 14.23 4.04
C GLU A 52 18.47 13.78 3.23
N LEU A 53 18.65 13.40 1.98
CA LEU A 53 17.63 12.86 1.10
C LEU A 53 17.80 11.34 0.99
N LYS A 54 16.77 10.59 1.35
CA LYS A 54 16.71 9.14 1.14
C LYS A 54 15.48 8.76 0.37
N THR A 55 15.70 8.04 -0.71
CA THR A 55 14.64 7.44 -1.51
C THR A 55 14.41 6.02 -1.03
N LEU A 56 13.14 5.67 -0.78
CA LEU A 56 12.71 4.32 -0.50
C LEU A 56 12.60 3.57 -1.82
N GLU A 57 13.75 3.22 -2.41
CA GLU A 57 13.86 2.48 -3.69
C GLU A 57 13.76 0.97 -3.51
N ASP A 58 14.04 0.52 -2.28
CA ASP A 58 14.18 -0.88 -1.96
C ASP A 58 12.78 -1.49 -1.90
N ASP A 59 12.52 -2.42 -2.83
CA ASP A 59 11.23 -3.04 -3.06
C ASP A 59 10.65 -3.58 -1.74
N GLY A 60 9.76 -2.77 -1.16
CA GLY A 60 8.98 -3.14 0.01
C GLY A 60 8.20 -4.42 -0.29
N GLU A 61 7.82 -4.63 -1.56
CA GLU A 61 7.13 -5.83 -2.03
C GLU A 61 8.03 -7.04 -1.85
N GLY A 62 9.26 -7.09 -2.36
CA GLY A 62 10.18 -8.22 -2.10
C GLY A 62 10.37 -8.56 -0.61
N ARG A 63 10.36 -7.58 0.31
CA ARG A 63 10.44 -7.87 1.76
C ARG A 63 9.11 -8.39 2.33
N VAL A 64 8.00 -7.87 1.85
CA VAL A 64 6.64 -8.29 2.20
C VAL A 64 6.35 -9.66 1.60
N GLU A 65 6.70 -9.93 0.34
CA GLU A 65 6.63 -11.22 -0.35
C GLU A 65 7.43 -12.29 0.38
N ASN A 66 8.66 -12.00 0.78
CA ASN A 66 9.44 -12.92 1.60
C ASN A 66 8.76 -13.25 2.94
N LEU A 67 8.02 -12.29 3.52
CA LEU A 67 7.24 -12.52 4.71
C LEU A 67 5.95 -13.30 4.40
N VAL A 68 5.26 -12.99 3.31
CA VAL A 68 4.09 -13.72 2.82
C VAL A 68 4.46 -15.17 2.58
N GLU A 69 5.59 -15.46 1.95
CA GLU A 69 6.05 -16.82 1.69
C GLU A 69 6.36 -17.58 2.99
N GLN A 70 6.92 -16.91 4.00
CA GLN A 70 7.11 -17.49 5.34
C GLN A 70 5.76 -17.80 6.01
N LEU A 71 4.80 -16.88 5.91
CA LEU A 71 3.48 -17.06 6.49
C LEU A 71 2.66 -18.13 5.74
N ARG A 72 2.90 -18.31 4.44
CA ARG A 72 2.30 -19.35 3.59
C ARG A 72 2.53 -20.77 4.07
N GLN A 73 3.63 -20.97 4.81
CA GLN A 73 3.98 -22.27 5.37
C GLN A 73 3.19 -22.61 6.65
N ARG A 74 2.37 -21.68 7.15
CA ARG A 74 1.57 -21.93 8.35
C ARG A 74 0.37 -22.84 8.05
N PRO A 75 -0.03 -23.72 8.98
CA PRO A 75 -1.20 -24.59 8.80
C PRO A 75 -2.53 -23.86 8.66
N ASP A 76 -2.65 -22.68 9.29
CA ASP A 76 -3.82 -21.80 9.26
C ASP A 76 -3.82 -20.84 8.05
N TRP A 77 -2.86 -20.98 7.12
CA TRP A 77 -2.79 -20.12 5.94
C TRP A 77 -4.02 -20.35 5.03
N PRO A 78 -4.85 -19.32 4.80
CA PRO A 78 -6.06 -19.48 4.00
C PRO A 78 -5.70 -19.74 2.53
N ILE A 79 -6.27 -20.80 1.97
CA ILE A 79 -6.10 -21.15 0.56
C ILE A 79 -7.17 -20.42 -0.25
N PHE A 80 -6.77 -19.37 -0.97
CA PHE A 80 -7.62 -18.65 -1.91
C PHE A 80 -6.87 -18.44 -3.23
N LEU A 81 -7.62 -18.15 -4.29
CA LEU A 81 -7.07 -17.97 -5.63
C LEU A 81 -6.92 -16.46 -5.93
N GLY A 82 -5.70 -16.05 -6.28
CA GLY A 82 -5.36 -14.66 -6.56
C GLY A 82 -4.58 -13.98 -5.44
N ASN A 83 -4.51 -12.65 -5.49
CA ASN A 83 -3.86 -11.81 -4.48
C ASN A 83 -4.93 -11.20 -3.56
N ALA A 84 -4.69 -11.21 -2.25
CA ALA A 84 -5.56 -10.60 -1.25
C ALA A 84 -4.83 -9.42 -0.58
N PRO A 85 -5.56 -8.37 -0.15
CA PRO A 85 -5.00 -7.36 0.74
C PRO A 85 -4.45 -8.00 2.01
N MET A 86 -3.26 -7.57 2.45
CA MET A 86 -2.59 -8.13 3.64
C MET A 86 -3.49 -8.08 4.89
N ASP A 87 -4.24 -7.00 5.10
CA ASP A 87 -5.13 -6.86 6.25
C ASP A 87 -6.26 -7.88 6.26
N ALA A 88 -6.79 -8.24 5.09
CA ALA A 88 -7.81 -9.27 4.96
C ALA A 88 -7.24 -10.63 5.34
N PHE A 89 -5.99 -10.91 4.97
CA PHE A 89 -5.28 -12.10 5.40
C PHE A 89 -5.09 -12.11 6.92
N ILE A 90 -4.50 -11.06 7.50
CA ILE A 90 -4.20 -10.98 8.94
C ILE A 90 -5.45 -11.28 9.78
N LYS A 91 -6.60 -10.70 9.42
CA LYS A 91 -7.88 -10.89 10.12
C LYS A 91 -8.39 -12.34 10.14
N ASN A 92 -8.00 -13.17 9.18
CA ASN A 92 -8.47 -14.55 9.04
C ASN A 92 -7.46 -15.59 9.54
N THR A 93 -6.39 -15.16 10.22
CA THR A 93 -5.42 -16.06 10.89
C THR A 93 -5.79 -16.30 12.35
N ASP A 94 -5.18 -17.32 12.95
CA ASP A 94 -5.39 -17.62 14.37
C ASP A 94 -4.71 -16.60 15.32
N ASP A 95 -3.74 -15.81 14.81
CA ASP A 95 -3.00 -14.77 15.56
C ASP A 95 -2.86 -13.46 14.75
N PRO A 96 -3.95 -12.67 14.59
CA PRO A 96 -3.93 -11.44 13.81
C PRO A 96 -2.95 -10.39 14.36
N ASP A 97 -2.90 -10.21 15.69
CA ASP A 97 -2.08 -9.18 16.32
C ASP A 97 -0.58 -9.47 16.19
N GLY A 98 -0.16 -10.73 16.41
CA GLY A 98 1.23 -11.13 16.27
C GLY A 98 1.74 -11.00 14.83
N ILE A 99 0.93 -11.38 13.86
CA ILE A 99 1.27 -11.24 12.43
C ILE A 99 1.29 -9.77 12.01
N GLY A 100 0.32 -8.97 12.43
CA GLY A 100 0.29 -7.52 12.15
C GLY A 100 1.56 -6.83 12.66
N LYS A 101 2.02 -7.17 13.87
CA LYS A 101 3.29 -6.67 14.41
C LYS A 101 4.49 -7.09 13.57
N LEU A 102 4.53 -8.36 13.12
CA LEU A 102 5.62 -8.88 12.30
C LEU A 102 5.71 -8.17 10.93
N VAL A 103 4.56 -7.91 10.30
CA VAL A 103 4.46 -7.12 9.05
C VAL A 103 5.00 -5.70 9.30
N LEU A 104 4.53 -5.04 10.35
CA LEU A 104 4.98 -3.70 10.72
C LEU A 104 6.49 -3.65 11.00
N GLU A 105 7.05 -4.66 11.66
CA GLU A 105 8.50 -4.76 11.90
C GLU A 105 9.30 -4.98 10.61
N ARG A 106 8.73 -5.70 9.63
CA ARG A 106 9.38 -5.96 8.34
C ARG A 106 9.40 -4.70 7.47
N VAL A 107 8.25 -4.04 7.32
CA VAL A 107 8.13 -2.75 6.63
C VAL A 107 8.96 -1.68 7.35
N GLY A 108 8.90 -1.67 8.69
CA GLY A 108 9.64 -0.72 9.52
C GLY A 108 11.15 -0.83 9.40
N ARG A 109 11.72 -2.00 9.05
CA ARG A 109 13.14 -2.10 8.72
C ARG A 109 13.52 -1.30 7.47
N GLY A 110 12.63 -1.23 6.49
CA GLY A 110 12.81 -0.41 5.29
C GLY A 110 12.89 1.08 5.55
N ILE A 111 12.18 1.53 6.58
CA ILE A 111 12.09 2.95 6.97
C ILE A 111 13.20 3.31 7.98
N THR A 112 13.44 2.44 8.96
CA THR A 112 14.40 2.72 10.05
C THR A 112 15.86 2.64 9.62
N ARG A 113 16.21 1.86 8.59
CA ARG A 113 17.58 1.79 8.04
C ARG A 113 18.01 3.11 7.39
N PRO A 114 17.25 3.72 6.47
CA PRO A 114 17.49 5.08 5.99
C PRO A 114 17.65 6.09 7.13
N LEU A 115 16.77 6.05 8.13
CA LEU A 115 16.85 6.92 9.30
C LEU A 115 18.17 6.76 10.08
N GLN A 116 18.64 5.53 10.29
CA GLN A 116 19.93 5.25 10.93
C GLN A 116 21.14 5.75 10.12
N LYS A 117 21.06 5.77 8.79
CA LYS A 117 22.12 6.32 7.93
C LYS A 117 22.11 7.84 8.00
N ALA A 118 20.94 8.44 7.82
CA ALA A 118 20.74 9.88 7.89
C ALA A 118 21.22 10.48 9.22
N ASN A 119 20.85 9.85 10.35
CA ASN A 119 21.31 10.31 11.67
C ASN A 119 22.84 10.36 11.78
N ARG A 120 23.55 9.37 11.22
CA ARG A 120 25.03 9.35 11.23
C ARG A 120 25.63 10.41 10.31
N GLN A 121 25.03 10.64 9.14
CA GLN A 121 25.48 11.67 8.20
C GLN A 121 25.28 13.08 8.76
N LEU A 122 24.13 13.33 9.41
CA LEU A 122 23.82 14.59 10.07
C LEU A 122 24.68 14.83 11.31
N GLU A 123 24.96 13.79 12.10
CA GLU A 123 25.92 13.85 13.21
C GLU A 123 27.32 14.26 12.74
N ALA A 124 27.83 13.58 11.70
CA ALA A 124 29.14 13.88 11.13
C ALA A 124 29.23 15.32 10.63
N HIS A 125 28.19 15.81 9.95
CA HIS A 125 28.16 17.19 9.46
C HIS A 125 28.10 18.24 10.56
N GLU A 126 27.30 18.03 11.61
CA GLU A 126 27.28 18.95 12.75
C GLU A 126 28.65 19.03 13.44
N LYS A 127 29.37 17.90 13.50
CA LYS A 127 30.73 17.86 14.06
C LYS A 127 31.74 18.62 13.19
N ASP A 128 31.64 18.49 11.87
CA ASP A 128 32.57 19.13 10.93
C ASP A 128 32.24 20.62 10.71
N HIS A 129 30.96 21.00 10.86
CA HIS A 129 30.45 22.35 10.64
C HIS A 129 29.62 22.83 11.85
N PRO A 130 30.24 22.97 13.04
CA PRO A 130 29.52 23.29 14.25
C PRO A 130 28.84 24.65 14.14
N ARG A 131 27.51 24.64 14.26
CA ARG A 131 26.68 25.84 14.19
C ARG A 131 25.68 25.83 15.34
N LYS A 132 25.58 26.95 16.06
CA LYS A 132 24.66 27.09 17.20
C LYS A 132 23.20 26.86 16.82
N ASN A 133 22.82 27.31 15.62
CA ASN A 133 21.47 27.17 15.09
C ASN A 133 21.55 26.33 13.82
N LEU A 134 21.20 25.05 13.94
CA LEU A 134 21.13 24.09 12.84
C LEU A 134 19.85 23.27 12.98
N VAL A 135 19.12 23.12 11.88
CA VAL A 135 17.98 22.20 11.76
C VAL A 135 18.43 21.02 10.91
N LYS A 136 18.34 19.82 11.44
CA LYS A 136 18.80 18.58 10.80
C LYS A 136 17.60 17.78 10.35
N ILE A 137 17.36 17.72 9.03
CA ILE A 137 16.15 17.16 8.45
C ILE A 137 16.51 15.93 7.62
N LEU A 138 15.72 14.86 7.79
CA LEU A 138 15.67 13.77 6.83
C LEU A 138 14.49 13.98 5.88
N ILE A 139 14.76 14.07 4.59
CA ILE A 139 13.76 13.96 3.52
C ILE A 139 13.66 12.50 3.12
N LEU A 140 12.48 11.91 3.25
CA LEU A 140 12.20 10.54 2.87
C LEU A 140 11.22 10.53 1.69
N VAL A 141 11.59 9.93 0.57
CA VAL A 141 10.77 9.92 -0.65
C VAL A 141 10.32 8.49 -0.95
N ASN A 142 9.02 8.30 -1.18
CA ASN A 142 8.48 7.08 -1.77
C ASN A 142 8.21 7.30 -3.26
N GLU A 143 8.96 6.62 -4.12
CA GLU A 143 8.84 6.77 -5.58
C GLU A 143 7.50 6.31 -6.10
N ASP A 144 7.06 5.10 -5.72
CA ASP A 144 5.79 4.57 -6.18
C ASP A 144 5.35 3.29 -5.43
N HIS A 145 5.86 3.04 -4.21
CA HIS A 145 5.62 1.78 -3.52
C HIS A 145 4.39 1.83 -2.62
N GLU A 146 3.47 0.89 -2.84
CA GLU A 146 2.22 0.75 -2.05
C GLU A 146 2.48 0.38 -0.59
N ALA A 147 3.55 -0.37 -0.31
CA ALA A 147 3.88 -0.82 1.05
C ALA A 147 4.23 0.31 2.02
N TYR A 148 4.59 1.50 1.51
CA TYR A 148 4.91 2.66 2.33
C TYR A 148 3.70 3.59 2.44
N ASP A 149 2.63 3.10 3.04
CA ASP A 149 1.45 3.90 3.39
C ASP A 149 1.85 5.05 4.34
N PRO A 150 1.45 6.31 4.05
CA PRO A 150 1.63 7.47 4.93
C PRO A 150 1.32 7.20 6.40
N HIS A 151 0.23 6.53 6.75
CA HIS A 151 -0.15 6.25 8.13
C HIS A 151 0.86 5.31 8.81
N ALA A 152 1.17 4.18 8.17
CA ALA A 152 2.15 3.22 8.66
C ALA A 152 3.56 3.83 8.79
N VAL A 153 4.00 4.58 7.78
CA VAL A 153 5.28 5.30 7.78
C VAL A 153 5.34 6.31 8.92
N SER A 154 4.30 7.14 9.07
CA SER A 154 4.19 8.13 10.16
C SER A 154 4.30 7.46 11.52
N TYR A 155 3.57 6.37 11.74
CA TYR A 155 3.59 5.62 13.00
C TYR A 155 4.99 5.07 13.31
N ILE A 156 5.62 4.42 12.34
CA ILE A 156 6.96 3.84 12.49
C ILE A 156 7.99 4.92 12.82
N LEU A 157 7.96 6.04 12.08
CA LEU A 157 8.87 7.16 12.29
C LEU A 157 8.65 7.82 13.65
N TRP A 158 7.39 8.08 14.02
CA TRP A 158 7.00 8.68 15.30
C TRP A 158 7.52 7.88 16.50
N HIS A 159 7.41 6.55 16.42
CA HIS A 159 7.96 5.65 17.43
C HIS A 159 9.49 5.62 17.38
N ALA A 160 10.09 5.63 16.19
CA ALA A 160 11.53 5.58 16.04
C ALA A 160 12.22 6.78 16.71
N VAL A 161 11.76 8.00 16.43
CA VAL A 161 12.37 9.24 16.97
C VAL A 161 12.19 9.43 18.48
N ARG A 162 11.18 8.77 19.07
CA ARG A 162 10.94 8.77 20.52
C ARG A 162 11.67 7.67 21.27
N ARG A 163 12.27 6.70 20.57
CA ARG A 163 13.05 5.63 21.23
C ARG A 163 14.27 6.24 21.90
N ARG A 164 14.52 5.77 23.12
CA ARG A 164 15.71 6.08 23.90
C ARG A 164 16.60 4.84 24.00
N ASP A 165 17.90 5.05 24.02
CA ASP A 165 18.87 4.00 24.31
C ASP A 165 18.90 3.70 25.81
N LYS A 166 19.71 2.71 26.21
CA LYS A 166 19.76 2.22 27.60
C LYS A 166 20.19 3.30 28.61
N ASP A 167 20.95 4.28 28.15
CA ASP A 167 21.42 5.43 28.93
C ASP A 167 20.38 6.57 28.99
N GLY A 168 19.21 6.39 28.37
CA GLY A 168 18.15 7.38 28.31
C GLY A 168 18.35 8.44 27.22
N SER A 169 19.44 8.40 26.45
CA SER A 169 19.66 9.33 25.34
C SER A 169 18.71 9.04 24.17
N PRO A 170 18.27 10.07 23.41
CA PRO A 170 17.55 9.86 22.17
C PRO A 170 18.34 9.03 21.17
N ARG A 171 17.76 7.93 20.67
CA ARG A 171 18.42 7.05 19.70
C ARG A 171 18.75 7.75 18.38
N PHE A 172 17.93 8.73 18.00
CA PHE A 172 18.10 9.53 16.78
C PHE A 172 18.25 11.02 17.15
N ALA A 173 19.24 11.35 17.99
CA ALA A 173 19.48 12.69 18.50
C ALA A 173 19.84 13.73 17.41
N TYR A 174 20.28 13.28 16.24
CA TYR A 174 20.79 14.16 15.17
C TYR A 174 19.79 14.36 14.04
N VAL A 175 18.55 13.91 14.21
CA VAL A 175 17.44 14.16 13.30
C VAL A 175 16.38 14.96 14.06
N ASP A 176 16.27 16.25 13.72
CA ASP A 176 15.29 17.14 14.31
C ASP A 176 13.89 16.88 13.75
N ALA A 177 13.80 16.57 12.46
CA ALA A 177 12.54 16.25 11.82
C ALA A 177 12.72 15.35 10.59
N ILE A 178 11.62 14.71 10.21
CA ILE A 178 11.54 13.88 9.01
C ILE A 178 10.38 14.40 8.18
N ILE A 179 10.62 14.68 6.91
CA ILE A 179 9.58 15.06 5.94
C ILE A 179 9.44 13.92 4.94
N TYR A 180 8.26 13.32 4.89
CA TYR A 180 7.97 12.18 4.03
C TYR A 180 7.08 12.59 2.85
N PHE A 181 7.57 12.31 1.65
CA PHE A 181 6.93 12.61 0.36
C PHE A 181 6.45 11.32 -0.30
N THR A 182 5.21 11.33 -0.81
CA THR A 182 4.65 10.22 -1.56
C THR A 182 3.53 10.72 -2.48
N GLU A 183 3.57 10.32 -3.75
CA GLU A 183 2.47 10.53 -4.69
C GLU A 183 1.80 9.21 -5.10
N ARG A 184 2.18 8.11 -4.43
CA ARG A 184 1.56 6.78 -4.56
C ARG A 184 0.22 6.67 -3.83
N HIS A 185 0.03 7.53 -2.83
CA HIS A 185 -1.15 7.57 -1.99
C HIS A 185 -1.79 8.96 -2.09
N ALA A 186 -3.11 9.01 -2.20
CA ALA A 186 -3.84 10.25 -2.37
C ALA A 186 -5.22 10.19 -1.70
N THR A 187 -5.83 11.35 -1.56
CA THR A 187 -7.22 11.52 -1.16
C THR A 187 -7.86 12.64 -1.98
N ILE A 188 -9.16 12.87 -1.82
CA ILE A 188 -9.86 14.00 -2.45
C ILE A 188 -10.33 14.96 -1.35
N VAL A 189 -9.81 16.18 -1.39
CA VAL A 189 -10.22 17.29 -0.51
C VAL A 189 -10.78 18.39 -1.40
N GLU A 190 -12.01 18.83 -1.15
CA GLU A 190 -12.66 19.90 -1.94
C GLU A 190 -12.61 19.68 -3.47
N ASN A 191 -12.80 18.43 -3.92
CA ASN A 191 -12.69 17.98 -5.32
C ASN A 191 -11.28 18.10 -5.94
N LEU A 192 -10.24 18.27 -5.12
CA LEU A 192 -8.84 18.27 -5.55
C LEU A 192 -8.14 16.97 -5.13
N LEU A 193 -7.43 16.37 -6.08
CA LEU A 193 -6.53 15.27 -5.78
C LEU A 193 -5.40 15.78 -4.87
N THR A 194 -5.31 15.20 -3.69
CA THR A 194 -4.42 15.67 -2.62
C THR A 194 -3.46 14.55 -2.23
N PHE A 195 -2.17 14.88 -2.18
CA PHE A 195 -1.11 13.96 -1.76
C PHE A 195 -0.63 14.31 -0.33
N PRO A 196 -0.27 13.32 0.48
CA PRO A 196 0.19 13.58 1.84
C PRO A 196 1.62 14.09 1.84
N LEU A 197 1.85 15.13 2.65
CA LEU A 197 3.17 15.59 3.07
C LEU A 197 3.26 15.42 4.58
N THR A 198 3.89 14.34 5.03
CA THR A 198 3.96 14.04 6.46
C THR A 198 5.21 14.67 7.07
N VAL A 199 5.04 15.37 8.19
CA VAL A 199 6.17 15.81 9.03
C VAL A 199 6.14 15.09 10.37
N VAL A 200 7.26 14.47 10.72
CA VAL A 200 7.47 13.83 12.03
C VAL A 200 8.59 14.57 12.76
N GLU A 201 8.22 15.26 13.84
CA GLU A 201 9.16 15.98 14.69
C GLU A 201 9.87 15.05 15.67
N GLY A 202 11.20 15.17 15.72
CA GLY A 202 12.09 14.51 16.69
C GLY A 202 12.34 15.38 17.93
N ASN A 203 13.16 14.87 18.85
CA ASN A 203 13.38 15.51 20.16
C ASN A 203 13.95 16.93 20.05
N GLY A 204 14.80 17.19 19.05
CA GLY A 204 15.44 18.50 18.90
C GLY A 204 14.46 19.64 18.57
N VAL A 205 13.25 19.35 18.09
CA VAL A 205 12.19 20.37 17.93
C VAL A 205 11.53 20.70 19.27
N TYR A 206 11.31 19.70 20.14
CA TYR A 206 10.79 19.94 21.49
C TYR A 206 11.75 20.79 22.34
N ASP A 207 13.06 20.56 22.19
CA ASP A 207 14.10 21.32 22.88
C ASP A 207 14.26 22.75 22.30
N ALA A 208 13.90 22.95 21.04
CA ALA A 208 14.05 24.21 20.32
C ALA A 208 12.84 24.47 19.39
N PRO A 209 11.71 24.97 19.92
CA PRO A 209 10.44 25.08 19.18
C PRO A 209 10.50 25.89 17.88
N TRP A 210 11.42 26.85 17.76
CA TRP A 210 11.64 27.63 16.52
C TRP A 210 11.98 26.76 15.32
N LYS A 211 12.46 25.52 15.54
CA LYS A 211 12.69 24.56 14.45
C LYS A 211 11.37 24.19 13.75
N SER A 212 10.24 24.17 14.46
CA SER A 212 8.93 23.90 13.88
C SER A 212 8.53 24.98 12.86
N ASP A 213 8.83 26.26 13.14
CA ASP A 213 8.60 27.36 12.18
C ASP A 213 9.36 27.15 10.86
N VAL A 214 10.57 26.58 10.93
CA VAL A 214 11.37 26.24 9.74
C VAL A 214 10.71 25.10 8.96
N LEU A 215 10.15 24.09 9.64
CA LEU A 215 9.43 22.98 9.01
C LEU A 215 8.14 23.47 8.34
N GLU A 216 7.38 24.34 8.98
CA GLU A 216 6.18 24.96 8.41
C GLU A 216 6.53 25.78 7.16
N PHE A 217 7.62 26.54 7.21
CA PHE A 217 8.11 27.26 6.03
C PHE A 217 8.42 26.32 4.86
N ILE A 218 9.13 25.21 5.10
CA ILE A 218 9.49 24.23 4.07
C ILE A 218 8.23 23.61 3.46
N GLN A 219 7.25 23.21 4.28
CA GLN A 219 5.98 22.65 3.80
C GLN A 219 5.24 23.64 2.88
N ARG A 220 5.09 24.89 3.32
CA ARG A 220 4.45 25.93 2.51
C ARG A 220 5.23 26.23 1.22
N ALA A 221 6.56 26.19 1.27
CA ALA A 221 7.38 26.36 0.09
C ALA A 221 7.15 25.24 -0.94
N TRP A 222 7.02 23.99 -0.50
CA TRP A 222 6.69 22.88 -1.39
C TRP A 222 5.32 23.05 -2.05
N ILE A 223 4.29 23.41 -1.28
CA ILE A 223 2.94 23.66 -1.81
C ILE A 223 2.97 24.71 -2.93
N ARG A 224 3.69 25.83 -2.70
CA ARG A 224 3.88 26.88 -3.71
C ARG A 224 4.67 26.38 -4.93
N HIS A 225 5.73 25.62 -4.72
CA HIS A 225 6.57 25.07 -5.79
C HIS A 225 5.76 24.18 -6.75
N CYS A 226 4.84 23.38 -6.21
CA CYS A 226 3.95 22.56 -7.02
C CYS A 226 2.79 23.34 -7.66
N GLY A 227 2.62 24.63 -7.35
CA GLY A 227 1.54 25.46 -7.88
C GLY A 227 0.16 25.10 -7.33
N TYR A 228 0.09 24.47 -6.15
CA TYR A 228 -1.18 24.08 -5.52
C TYR A 228 -1.75 25.19 -4.63
N PRO A 229 -3.09 25.30 -4.51
CA PRO A 229 -3.71 26.20 -3.55
C PRO A 229 -3.41 25.75 -2.12
N GLU A 230 -3.18 26.70 -1.22
CA GLU A 230 -3.11 26.40 0.21
C GLU A 230 -4.53 26.11 0.72
N LEU A 231 -4.74 24.88 1.19
CA LEU A 231 -6.04 24.44 1.69
C LEU A 231 -6.18 24.79 3.18
N SER A 232 -7.30 25.41 3.55
CA SER A 232 -7.63 25.84 4.93
C SER A 232 -8.57 24.85 5.64
N VAL A 233 -8.60 23.58 5.22
CA VAL A 233 -9.51 22.57 5.77
C VAL A 233 -8.90 21.91 7.01
N GLU A 234 -9.72 21.31 7.86
CA GLU A 234 -9.24 20.32 8.83
C GLU A 234 -8.37 19.31 8.08
N GLN A 235 -7.10 19.21 8.46
CA GLN A 235 -6.13 18.42 7.72
C GLN A 235 -6.61 16.96 7.68
N PRO A 236 -6.69 16.33 6.49
CA PRO A 236 -7.01 14.91 6.40
C PRO A 236 -6.01 14.15 7.27
N GLN A 237 -6.51 13.19 8.04
CA GLN A 237 -5.65 12.33 8.83
C GLN A 237 -4.84 11.45 7.88
N ALA A 238 -3.66 10.98 8.31
CA ALA A 238 -2.86 10.08 7.49
C ALA A 238 -3.63 8.81 7.08
N SER A 239 -4.65 8.40 7.85
CA SER A 239 -5.56 7.29 7.56
C SER A 239 -6.55 7.54 6.41
N ASP A 240 -6.71 8.79 5.96
CA ASP A 240 -7.68 9.16 4.93
C ASP A 240 -7.13 9.01 3.51
N PHE A 241 -5.86 8.64 3.38
CA PHE A 241 -5.17 8.43 2.12
C PHE A 241 -5.30 6.98 1.66
N THR A 242 -5.56 6.79 0.37
CA THR A 242 -5.65 5.48 -0.28
C THR A 242 -4.56 5.36 -1.33
N THR A 243 -4.14 4.13 -1.59
CA THR A 243 -3.27 3.81 -2.73
C THR A 243 -3.98 4.16 -4.05
N ILE A 244 -3.23 4.73 -5.00
CA ILE A 244 -3.71 5.00 -6.35
C ILE A 244 -3.64 3.71 -7.18
N ASP A 245 -4.65 3.37 -7.96
CA ASP A 245 -4.59 2.22 -8.86
C ASP A 245 -3.98 2.59 -10.20
N HIS A 246 -2.98 1.83 -10.66
CA HIS A 246 -2.45 1.97 -12.02
C HIS A 246 -3.28 1.17 -13.00
N ILE A 247 -3.89 1.90 -13.93
CA ILE A 247 -4.68 1.31 -15.01
C ILE A 247 -3.84 1.38 -16.29
N PRO A 248 -3.35 0.24 -16.82
CA PRO A 248 -2.62 0.23 -18.07
C PRO A 248 -3.51 0.69 -19.22
N GLU A 249 -2.94 1.46 -20.16
CA GLU A 249 -3.67 1.97 -21.34
C GLU A 249 -4.24 0.85 -22.20
N GLN A 250 -3.53 -0.27 -22.29
CA GLN A 250 -3.96 -1.49 -22.94
C GLN A 250 -3.84 -2.66 -21.98
N ALA A 251 -4.98 -3.15 -21.50
CA ALA A 251 -5.07 -4.33 -20.65
C ALA A 251 -5.68 -5.50 -21.44
N PRO A 252 -5.19 -6.75 -21.27
CA PRO A 252 -5.91 -7.95 -21.68
C PRO A 252 -7.33 -8.02 -21.11
N LEU A 253 -8.24 -8.74 -21.76
CA LEU A 253 -9.66 -8.80 -21.37
C LEU A 253 -9.88 -9.21 -19.90
N HIS A 254 -9.08 -10.14 -19.38
CA HIS A 254 -9.19 -10.58 -18.00
C HIS A 254 -8.80 -9.48 -17.00
N GLU A 255 -7.79 -8.66 -17.30
CA GLU A 255 -7.43 -7.50 -16.46
C GLU A 255 -8.50 -6.41 -16.54
N ARG A 256 -9.08 -6.16 -17.72
CA ARG A 256 -10.21 -5.22 -17.86
C ARG A 256 -11.38 -5.61 -16.96
N ARG A 257 -11.80 -6.88 -17.01
CA ARG A 257 -12.85 -7.41 -16.13
C ARG A 257 -12.53 -7.22 -14.65
N ARG A 258 -11.28 -7.45 -14.24
CA ARG A 258 -10.84 -7.20 -12.86
C ARG A 258 -10.98 -5.73 -12.47
N THR A 259 -10.58 -4.82 -13.36
CA THR A 259 -10.73 -3.37 -13.15
C THR A 259 -12.20 -2.96 -13.09
N ASP A 260 -13.03 -3.47 -14.00
CA ASP A 260 -14.47 -3.17 -14.07
C ASP A 260 -15.18 -3.63 -12.79
N TYR A 261 -14.85 -4.82 -12.29
CA TYR A 261 -15.36 -5.28 -11.00
C TYR A 261 -14.95 -4.37 -9.85
N ARG A 262 -13.68 -3.97 -9.75
CA ARG A 262 -13.22 -3.06 -8.70
C ARG A 262 -13.88 -1.67 -8.78
N ARG A 263 -14.31 -1.22 -9.98
CA ARG A 263 -15.07 0.03 -10.16
C ARG A 263 -16.52 -0.12 -9.70
N ASN A 264 -17.08 -1.32 -9.83
CA ASN A 264 -18.45 -1.64 -9.45
C ASN A 264 -18.50 -3.00 -8.74
N SER A 265 -18.10 -3.01 -7.47
CA SER A 265 -17.98 -4.22 -6.65
C SER A 265 -19.35 -4.75 -6.21
N TYR A 266 -20.19 -5.17 -7.16
CA TYR A 266 -21.58 -5.55 -6.91
C TYR A 266 -21.76 -6.80 -6.03
N LEU A 267 -20.69 -7.58 -5.78
CA LEU A 267 -20.73 -8.69 -4.83
C LEU A 267 -20.39 -8.24 -3.40
N GLN A 268 -19.79 -7.06 -3.21
CA GLN A 268 -19.41 -6.52 -1.90
C GLN A 268 -20.57 -6.47 -0.89
N PRO A 269 -21.80 -6.08 -1.25
CA PRO A 269 -22.91 -6.02 -0.29
C PRO A 269 -23.42 -7.40 0.14
N LEU A 270 -23.02 -8.49 -0.54
CA LEU A 270 -23.52 -9.83 -0.25
C LEU A 270 -22.93 -10.39 1.04
N THR A 271 -23.74 -11.10 1.82
CA THR A 271 -23.25 -11.93 2.94
C THR A 271 -22.44 -13.12 2.42
N ASN A 272 -21.66 -13.76 3.30
CA ASN A 272 -20.86 -14.94 2.89
C ASN A 272 -21.74 -16.09 2.37
N ASP A 273 -22.94 -16.28 2.93
CA ASP A 273 -23.88 -17.30 2.45
C ASP A 273 -24.46 -16.94 1.08
N GLN A 274 -24.82 -15.68 0.85
CA GLN A 274 -25.25 -15.20 -0.46
C GLN A 274 -24.13 -15.30 -1.51
N LEU A 275 -22.89 -15.05 -1.10
CA LEU A 275 -21.73 -15.21 -1.96
C LEU A 275 -21.53 -16.68 -2.33
N ARG A 276 -21.73 -17.60 -1.39
CA ARG A 276 -21.69 -19.05 -1.62
C ARG A 276 -22.78 -19.49 -2.59
N ASP A 277 -24.01 -19.03 -2.43
CA ASP A 277 -25.09 -19.32 -3.38
C ASP A 277 -24.75 -18.89 -4.81
N ARG A 278 -24.12 -17.72 -4.97
CA ARG A 278 -23.66 -17.22 -6.28
C ARG A 278 -22.48 -18.02 -6.82
N PHE A 279 -21.57 -18.45 -5.95
CA PHE A 279 -20.45 -19.29 -6.34
C PHE A 279 -20.94 -20.62 -6.91
N ASP A 280 -21.87 -21.30 -6.23
CA ASP A 280 -22.44 -22.58 -6.66
C ASP A 280 -23.14 -22.43 -8.04
N GLU A 281 -23.89 -21.34 -8.26
CA GLU A 281 -24.51 -21.03 -9.57
C GLU A 281 -23.47 -20.85 -10.69
N ILE A 282 -22.42 -20.08 -10.44
CA ILE A 282 -21.35 -19.82 -11.42
C ILE A 282 -20.59 -21.11 -11.74
N MET A 283 -20.25 -21.89 -10.71
CA MET A 283 -19.53 -23.15 -10.87
C MET A 283 -20.33 -24.20 -11.62
N LEU A 284 -21.64 -24.29 -11.38
CA LEU A 284 -22.51 -25.20 -12.10
C LEU A 284 -22.55 -24.85 -13.59
N ILE A 285 -22.77 -23.58 -13.95
CA ILE A 285 -22.78 -23.13 -15.35
C ILE A 285 -21.42 -23.36 -16.02
N ASN A 286 -20.32 -23.04 -15.34
CA ASN A 286 -18.97 -23.26 -15.87
C ASN A 286 -18.73 -24.75 -16.11
N THR A 287 -19.06 -25.61 -15.14
CA THR A 287 -18.91 -27.06 -15.25
C THR A 287 -19.69 -27.60 -16.45
N LEU A 288 -20.98 -27.27 -16.54
CA LEU A 288 -21.84 -27.70 -17.65
C LEU A 288 -21.34 -27.22 -19.01
N SER A 289 -20.72 -26.04 -19.08
CA SER A 289 -20.17 -25.49 -20.32
C SER A 289 -18.92 -26.22 -20.84
N PHE A 290 -18.19 -26.92 -19.97
CA PHE A 290 -16.91 -27.58 -20.30
C PHE A 290 -16.97 -29.10 -20.33
N LEU A 291 -18.08 -29.70 -19.89
CA LEU A 291 -18.28 -31.14 -20.02
C LEU A 291 -18.39 -31.53 -21.50
N LYS A 292 -17.81 -32.70 -21.82
CA LYS A 292 -17.89 -33.28 -23.18
C LYS A 292 -19.33 -33.64 -23.56
N GLU A 293 -20.09 -34.17 -22.61
CA GLU A 293 -21.49 -34.62 -22.78
C GLU A 293 -22.34 -34.08 -21.62
N PRO A 294 -22.69 -32.77 -21.62
CA PRO A 294 -23.43 -32.18 -20.53
C PRO A 294 -24.92 -32.59 -20.58
N PRO A 295 -25.61 -32.69 -19.43
CA PRO A 295 -27.05 -32.94 -19.36
C PRO A 295 -27.90 -31.83 -20.00
N VAL A 296 -27.30 -30.66 -20.26
CA VAL A 296 -27.90 -29.52 -20.96
C VAL A 296 -26.80 -28.70 -21.62
N VAL A 297 -27.05 -28.19 -22.83
CA VAL A 297 -26.12 -27.29 -23.52
C VAL A 297 -26.34 -25.87 -23.03
N ILE A 298 -25.30 -25.24 -22.47
CA ILE A 298 -25.34 -23.85 -22.04
C ILE A 298 -25.08 -22.92 -23.24
N PRO A 299 -25.91 -21.88 -23.46
CA PRO A 299 -25.66 -20.88 -24.50
C PRO A 299 -24.31 -20.18 -24.32
N LYS A 300 -23.61 -19.91 -25.44
CA LYS A 300 -22.27 -19.28 -25.43
C LYS A 300 -22.24 -17.92 -24.70
N GLU A 301 -23.30 -17.12 -24.82
CA GLU A 301 -23.42 -15.85 -24.12
C GLU A 301 -23.44 -16.04 -22.59
N GLN A 302 -24.20 -17.04 -22.13
CA GLN A 302 -24.27 -17.39 -20.71
C GLN A 302 -22.95 -17.96 -20.19
N THR A 303 -22.26 -18.79 -20.98
CA THR A 303 -20.91 -19.26 -20.68
C THR A 303 -19.93 -18.08 -20.53
N THR A 304 -19.96 -17.13 -21.47
CA THR A 304 -19.06 -15.96 -21.45
C THR A 304 -19.33 -15.07 -20.23
N ALA A 305 -20.59 -14.82 -19.91
CA ALA A 305 -21.00 -14.06 -18.73
C ALA A 305 -20.61 -14.80 -17.43
N SER A 306 -20.71 -16.13 -17.40
CA SER A 306 -20.33 -16.94 -16.25
C SER A 306 -18.81 -16.92 -16.00
N MET A 307 -17.98 -16.93 -17.05
CA MET A 307 -16.53 -16.77 -16.92
C MET A 307 -16.13 -15.41 -16.35
N GLU A 308 -16.83 -14.35 -16.75
CA GLU A 308 -16.64 -13.00 -16.19
C GLU A 308 -17.04 -12.94 -14.72
N ARG A 309 -18.24 -13.43 -14.39
CA ARG A 309 -18.72 -13.50 -13.00
C ARG A 309 -17.83 -14.37 -12.12
N PHE A 310 -17.24 -15.43 -12.67
CA PHE A 310 -16.25 -16.23 -11.97
C PHE A 310 -15.01 -15.41 -11.64
N THR A 311 -14.49 -14.62 -12.59
CA THR A 311 -13.37 -13.68 -12.35
C THR A 311 -13.71 -12.71 -11.22
N HIS A 312 -14.91 -12.14 -11.22
CA HIS A 312 -15.38 -11.21 -10.18
C HIS A 312 -15.54 -11.90 -8.83
N MET A 313 -16.08 -13.12 -8.81
CA MET A 313 -16.23 -13.94 -7.62
C MET A 313 -14.88 -14.26 -6.98
N MET A 314 -13.90 -14.68 -7.77
CA MET A 314 -12.56 -14.97 -7.25
C MET A 314 -11.88 -13.71 -6.69
N LEU A 315 -12.08 -12.55 -7.31
CA LEU A 315 -11.61 -11.27 -6.76
C LEU A 315 -12.28 -10.95 -5.43
N GLU A 316 -13.58 -11.13 -5.32
CA GLU A 316 -14.31 -10.82 -4.08
C GLU A 316 -13.90 -11.76 -2.95
N MET A 317 -13.78 -13.06 -3.23
CA MET A 317 -13.28 -14.04 -2.28
C MET A 317 -11.87 -13.70 -1.82
N ALA A 318 -10.98 -13.31 -2.75
CA ALA A 318 -9.63 -12.88 -2.41
C ALA A 318 -9.62 -11.58 -1.56
N ASN A 319 -10.40 -10.57 -1.92
CA ASN A 319 -10.51 -9.32 -1.16
C ASN A 319 -10.97 -9.56 0.29
N ARG A 320 -11.80 -10.58 0.53
CA ARG A 320 -12.26 -10.98 1.86
C ARG A 320 -11.39 -12.06 2.52
N ALA A 321 -10.36 -12.54 1.82
CA ALA A 321 -9.54 -13.69 2.19
C ALA A 321 -10.37 -14.93 2.57
N LEU A 322 -11.48 -15.18 1.86
CA LEU A 322 -12.33 -16.33 2.09
C LEU A 322 -11.67 -17.60 1.53
N PRO A 323 -11.50 -18.66 2.35
CA PRO A 323 -10.84 -19.87 1.88
C PRO A 323 -11.75 -20.62 0.90
N ILE A 324 -11.15 -21.16 -0.17
CA ILE A 324 -11.89 -21.93 -1.18
C ILE A 324 -12.57 -23.17 -0.59
N THR A 325 -12.04 -23.70 0.51
CA THR A 325 -12.62 -24.82 1.26
C THR A 325 -14.00 -24.49 1.84
N ALA A 326 -14.28 -23.20 2.13
CA ALA A 326 -15.61 -22.76 2.56
C ALA A 326 -16.66 -22.80 1.42
N PHE A 327 -16.22 -23.10 0.20
CA PHE A 327 -17.02 -23.21 -1.03
C PHE A 327 -16.86 -24.59 -1.68
N ALA A 328 -16.45 -25.60 -0.89
CA ALA A 328 -16.35 -26.97 -1.37
C ALA A 328 -17.69 -27.47 -1.93
N PHE A 329 -17.63 -28.25 -3.01
CA PHE A 329 -18.79 -28.82 -3.68
C PHE A 329 -19.72 -29.52 -2.69
N ASP A 330 -21.02 -29.22 -2.78
CA ASP A 330 -22.08 -29.83 -2.00
C ASP A 330 -23.27 -30.13 -2.94
N PRO A 331 -23.59 -31.41 -3.20
CA PRO A 331 -24.67 -31.82 -4.08
C PRO A 331 -26.01 -31.15 -3.79
N ARG A 332 -26.33 -30.90 -2.51
CA ARG A 332 -27.60 -30.27 -2.14
C ARG A 332 -27.63 -28.81 -2.56
N ARG A 333 -26.50 -28.11 -2.45
CA ARG A 333 -26.40 -26.71 -2.86
C ARG A 333 -26.36 -26.56 -4.38
N ASP A 334 -25.67 -27.45 -5.09
CA ASP A 334 -25.65 -27.45 -6.55
C ASP A 334 -27.04 -27.74 -7.14
N ILE A 335 -27.83 -28.62 -6.51
CA ILE A 335 -29.25 -28.83 -6.89
C ILE A 335 -30.07 -27.55 -6.64
N ALA A 336 -29.87 -26.88 -5.49
CA ALA A 336 -30.54 -25.61 -5.22
C ALA A 336 -30.14 -24.52 -6.24
N ALA A 337 -28.86 -24.47 -6.63
CA ALA A 337 -28.36 -23.58 -7.66
C ALA A 337 -28.97 -23.88 -9.03
N ALA A 338 -29.09 -25.16 -9.41
CA ALA A 338 -29.76 -25.59 -10.65
C ALA A 338 -31.20 -25.06 -10.73
N ARG A 339 -31.94 -25.18 -9.61
CA ARG A 339 -33.31 -24.68 -9.49
C ARG A 339 -33.40 -23.16 -9.60
N ARG A 340 -32.51 -22.42 -8.91
CA ARG A 340 -32.44 -20.94 -9.01
C ARG A 340 -32.13 -20.47 -10.42
N LEU A 341 -31.32 -21.23 -11.16
CA LEU A 341 -30.97 -20.97 -12.55
C LEU A 341 -32.05 -21.43 -13.55
N GLY A 342 -33.11 -22.12 -13.10
CA GLY A 342 -34.15 -22.66 -13.97
C GLY A 342 -33.66 -23.75 -14.92
N LEU A 343 -32.63 -24.50 -14.52
CA LEU A 343 -32.09 -25.61 -15.31
C LEU A 343 -33.02 -26.83 -15.28
N PRO A 344 -33.01 -27.69 -16.31
CA PRO A 344 -33.87 -28.86 -16.35
C PRO A 344 -33.49 -29.92 -15.30
N GLU A 345 -34.45 -30.77 -14.94
CA GLU A 345 -34.29 -31.86 -13.95
C GLU A 345 -33.17 -32.87 -14.33
N SER A 346 -32.81 -32.95 -15.61
CA SER A 346 -31.66 -33.74 -16.07
C SER A 346 -30.34 -33.31 -15.41
N VAL A 347 -30.22 -32.03 -15.04
CA VAL A 347 -29.06 -31.49 -14.31
C VAL A 347 -29.07 -31.97 -12.86
N GLU A 348 -30.23 -31.93 -12.18
CA GLU A 348 -30.34 -32.44 -10.79
C GLU A 348 -29.98 -33.93 -10.73
N THR A 349 -30.49 -34.72 -11.68
CA THR A 349 -30.19 -36.16 -11.80
C THR A 349 -28.69 -36.40 -12.03
N TRP A 350 -28.06 -35.56 -12.86
CA TRP A 350 -26.63 -35.65 -13.14
C TRP A 350 -25.77 -35.32 -11.90
N ILE A 351 -26.15 -34.32 -11.09
CA ILE A 351 -25.47 -33.99 -9.84
C ILE A 351 -25.51 -35.17 -8.86
N LEU A 352 -26.69 -35.76 -8.66
CA LEU A 352 -26.87 -36.93 -7.77
C LEU A 352 -26.05 -38.13 -8.23
N ARG A 353 -25.91 -38.33 -9.55
CA ARG A 353 -25.05 -39.40 -10.09
C ARG A 353 -23.58 -39.17 -9.76
N ILE A 354 -23.08 -37.94 -9.87
CA ILE A 354 -21.70 -37.60 -9.52
C ILE A 354 -21.42 -37.82 -8.03
N GLU A 355 -22.38 -37.51 -7.16
CA GLU A 355 -22.25 -37.79 -5.73
C GLU A 355 -22.13 -39.29 -5.46
N ALA A 356 -22.93 -40.12 -6.14
CA ALA A 356 -22.90 -41.57 -5.96
C ALA A 356 -21.62 -42.25 -6.49
N GLU A 357 -20.88 -41.58 -7.37
CA GLU A 357 -19.63 -42.07 -7.97
C GLU A 357 -18.36 -41.65 -7.18
N LYS A 358 -18.51 -40.78 -6.17
CA LYS A 358 -17.44 -40.39 -5.22
C LYS A 358 -17.42 -41.30 -4.01
#